data_AF-A0A316MEY0-F1
#
_entry.id   AF-A0A316MEY0-F1
#
_cell.length_a   1.000
_cell.length_b   1.000
_cell.length_c   1.000
_cell.angle_alpha   90.00
_cell.angle_beta   90.00
_cell.angle_gamma   90.00
#
_symmetry.space_group_name_H-M   'P 1'
#
loop_
_entity.id
_entity.type
_entity.pdbx_description
1 polymer ?
#
loop_
_entity_poly.entity_id
_entity_poly.type
_entity_poly.pdbx_seq_one_letter_code
_entity_poly.pdbx_strand_id
1 'polypeptide(L)'
;MKLIFSIKKNLCSLLLSCVMTAFALLLTACGGPSAEKIAQAQDTYSNLVSIHNRVVSAHRQIEDDSLDEKLVALGEKITQVNTYNLNDMNDEEIDMLIDTMDSIIDTYEKYLTAINDIRDTENAAILTPINISLINDTNLTFVGLSLHQKGSIQNADLLETLSGFMPAQRMAGLVIYRDVQNTPWVLELVSEDGSLYELNLSVKDYSEDGRVFTLTYDSEKDAILIG
;
A
#
# COMPACT_ATOMS: atom_id res chain seq x y z
N MET A 1 -5.80 -10.17 17.82
CA MET A 1 -4.61 -11.02 18.05
C MET A 1 -4.84 -12.34 17.31
N LYS A 2 -4.65 -12.35 15.98
CA LYS A 2 -4.93 -13.54 15.15
C LYS A 2 -3.67 -14.41 15.12
N LEU A 3 -3.81 -15.60 15.66
CA LEU A 3 -2.85 -16.70 15.62
C LEU A 3 -2.69 -17.19 14.18
N ILE A 4 -1.62 -16.81 13.48
CA ILE A 4 -1.18 -17.45 12.22
C ILE A 4 0.27 -17.95 12.36
N PHE A 5 0.60 -18.44 13.55
CA PHE A 5 1.80 -19.24 13.79
C PHE A 5 1.43 -20.40 14.71
N SER A 6 0.54 -21.27 14.24
CA SER A 6 0.41 -22.60 14.85
C SER A 6 -0.21 -23.60 13.90
N ILE A 7 0.41 -24.78 13.85
CA ILE A 7 0.04 -26.01 13.14
C ILE A 7 0.59 -26.03 11.70
N LYS A 8 1.60 -26.84 11.35
CA LYS A 8 1.66 -28.28 11.63
C LYS A 8 3.09 -28.83 11.71
N LYS A 9 3.46 -29.26 12.91
CA LYS A 9 4.57 -30.17 13.20
C LYS A 9 4.01 -31.59 13.15
N ASN A 10 4.04 -32.27 11.98
CA ASN A 10 4.08 -33.75 11.90
C ASN A 10 4.44 -34.26 10.49
N LEU A 11 5.59 -34.95 10.42
CA LEU A 11 5.99 -36.09 9.57
C LEU A 11 5.34 -36.36 8.19
N CYS A 12 6.25 -36.54 7.22
CA CYS A 12 6.23 -37.52 6.11
C CYS A 12 5.29 -37.31 4.90
N SER A 13 5.87 -36.79 3.80
CA SER A 13 5.87 -37.43 2.46
C SER A 13 6.72 -36.56 1.52
N LEU A 14 8.03 -36.81 1.39
CA LEU A 14 8.60 -37.51 0.24
C LEU A 14 8.01 -37.08 -1.12
N LEU A 15 8.54 -35.99 -1.68
CA LEU A 15 8.87 -35.95 -3.11
C LEU A 15 10.27 -35.36 -3.28
N LEU A 16 11.20 -36.30 -3.20
CA LEU A 16 12.56 -36.24 -3.69
C LEU A 16 12.56 -35.73 -5.14
N SER A 17 13.06 -34.52 -5.34
CA SER A 17 13.52 -34.04 -6.64
C SER A 17 14.94 -33.53 -6.47
N CYS A 18 15.85 -34.48 -6.25
CA CYS A 18 17.28 -34.27 -6.41
C CYS A 18 17.55 -33.85 -7.86
N VAL A 19 17.73 -32.55 -8.09
CA VAL A 19 18.57 -32.09 -9.20
C VAL A 19 19.91 -31.71 -8.59
N MET A 20 20.64 -32.75 -8.17
CA MET A 20 22.06 -32.67 -7.89
C MET A 20 22.75 -32.57 -9.25
N THR A 21 22.86 -31.36 -9.79
CA THR A 21 23.77 -31.13 -10.91
C THR A 21 25.17 -31.07 -10.32
N ALA A 22 25.84 -32.21 -10.39
CA ALA A 22 27.24 -32.38 -10.04
C ALA A 22 28.10 -31.41 -10.86
N PHE A 23 28.64 -30.38 -10.19
CA PHE A 23 29.82 -29.69 -10.67
C PHE A 23 31.01 -30.22 -9.88
N ALA A 24 31.48 -31.39 -10.29
CA ALA A 24 32.75 -31.91 -9.82
C ALA A 24 33.80 -31.65 -10.90
N LEU A 25 34.95 -31.14 -10.44
CA LEU A 25 36.27 -31.11 -11.08
C LEU A 25 36.58 -29.90 -11.96
N LEU A 26 37.11 -28.84 -11.34
CA LEU A 26 38.34 -28.21 -11.82
C LEU A 26 39.31 -28.01 -10.65
N LEU A 27 40.46 -28.67 -10.77
CA LEU A 27 41.65 -28.52 -9.94
C LEU A 27 42.37 -27.21 -10.32
N THR A 28 42.44 -26.22 -9.44
CA THR A 28 43.56 -25.26 -9.35
C THR A 28 43.65 -24.58 -7.99
N ALA A 29 44.89 -24.49 -7.50
CA ALA A 29 45.42 -23.66 -6.40
C ALA A 29 45.03 -24.01 -4.94
N CYS A 30 46.03 -24.51 -4.21
CA CYS A 30 46.06 -24.56 -2.75
C CYS A 30 46.22 -23.12 -2.21
N GLY A 31 45.11 -22.42 -2.05
CA GLY A 31 45.03 -21.12 -1.42
C GLY A 31 43.59 -20.96 -0.96
N GLY A 32 43.36 -21.00 0.36
CA GLY A 32 42.05 -20.69 0.90
C GLY A 32 41.60 -19.29 0.48
N PRO A 33 40.36 -18.91 0.81
CA PRO A 33 39.79 -17.67 0.32
C PRO A 33 40.56 -16.46 0.84
N SER A 34 40.59 -15.40 0.05
CA SER A 34 41.13 -14.13 0.49
C SER A 34 40.21 -13.50 1.56
N ALA A 35 40.83 -12.79 2.51
CA ALA A 35 40.08 -12.10 3.56
C ALA A 35 39.09 -11.06 3.01
N GLU A 36 39.42 -10.46 1.85
CA GLU A 36 38.56 -9.53 1.12
C GLU A 36 37.28 -10.22 0.63
N LYS A 37 37.39 -11.41 0.03
CA LYS A 37 36.22 -12.18 -0.45
C LYS A 37 35.34 -12.67 0.70
N ILE A 38 35.95 -13.11 1.81
CA ILE A 38 35.19 -13.46 3.02
C ILE A 38 34.39 -12.25 3.52
N ALA A 39 35.00 -11.07 3.62
CA ALA A 39 34.33 -9.86 4.08
C ALA A 39 33.18 -9.46 3.14
N GLN A 40 33.41 -9.50 1.82
CA GLN A 40 32.39 -9.21 0.82
C GLN A 40 31.17 -10.14 0.96
N ALA A 41 31.40 -11.45 1.11
CA ALA A 41 30.32 -12.41 1.31
C ALA A 41 29.54 -12.17 2.61
N GLN A 42 30.22 -11.79 3.70
CA GLN A 42 29.57 -11.46 4.97
C GLN A 42 28.72 -10.19 4.88
N ASP A 43 29.19 -9.17 4.16
CA ASP A 43 28.44 -7.94 3.91
C ASP A 43 27.20 -8.22 3.06
N THR A 44 27.33 -8.97 1.97
CA THR A 44 26.19 -9.38 1.13
C THR A 44 25.19 -10.22 1.92
N TYR A 45 25.65 -11.17 2.76
CA TYR A 45 24.77 -11.95 3.63
C TYR A 45 24.01 -11.05 4.62
N SER A 46 24.67 -10.05 5.20
CA SER A 46 24.03 -9.09 6.11
C SER A 46 22.94 -8.28 5.40
N ASN A 47 23.18 -7.87 4.15
CA ASN A 47 22.18 -7.19 3.31
C ASN A 47 20.99 -8.11 3.01
N LEU A 48 21.25 -9.39 2.69
CA LEU A 48 20.22 -10.39 2.44
C LEU A 48 19.30 -10.59 3.65
N VAL A 49 19.86 -10.70 4.86
CA VAL A 49 19.06 -10.80 6.09
C VAL A 49 18.25 -9.53 6.34
N SER A 50 18.83 -8.35 6.08
CA SER A 50 18.15 -7.06 6.23
C SER A 50 16.93 -6.95 5.33
N ILE A 51 17.07 -7.25 4.03
CA ILE A 51 15.94 -7.18 3.09
C ILE A 51 14.88 -8.25 3.39
N HIS A 52 15.28 -9.47 3.77
CA HIS A 52 14.34 -10.51 4.23
C HIS A 52 13.44 -10.01 5.36
N ASN A 53 14.04 -9.41 6.41
CA ASN A 53 13.29 -8.91 7.56
C ASN A 53 12.33 -7.76 7.18
N ARG A 54 12.75 -6.87 6.28
CA ARG A 54 11.90 -5.78 5.76
C ARG A 54 10.70 -6.34 5.01
N VAL A 55 10.92 -7.30 4.11
CA VAL A 55 9.85 -7.94 3.32
C VAL A 55 8.87 -8.70 4.20
N VAL A 56 9.36 -9.55 5.13
CA VAL A 56 8.50 -10.29 6.06
C VAL A 56 7.68 -9.34 6.94
N SER A 57 8.26 -8.23 7.38
CA SER A 57 7.55 -7.23 8.18
C SER A 57 6.47 -6.51 7.37
N ALA A 58 6.75 -6.14 6.12
CA ALA A 58 5.78 -5.52 5.23
C ALA A 58 4.64 -6.48 4.85
N HIS A 59 4.96 -7.75 4.56
CA HIS A 59 3.96 -8.78 4.21
C HIS A 59 2.98 -9.05 5.37
N ARG A 60 3.40 -8.92 6.63
CA ARG A 60 2.51 -9.06 7.79
C ARG A 60 1.49 -7.92 7.92
N GLN A 61 1.62 -6.86 7.14
CA GLN A 61 0.75 -5.67 7.17
C GLN A 61 -0.30 -5.68 6.06
N ILE A 62 -0.33 -6.70 5.20
CA ILE A 62 -1.32 -6.87 4.14
C ILE A 62 -2.19 -8.10 4.42
N GLU A 63 -3.40 -8.14 3.86
CA GLU A 63 -4.30 -9.29 3.96
C GLU A 63 -4.05 -10.34 2.85
N ASP A 64 -3.57 -9.92 1.69
CA ASP A 64 -3.19 -10.77 0.56
C ASP A 64 -2.13 -11.81 0.92
N ASP A 65 -2.36 -13.06 0.51
CA ASP A 65 -1.50 -14.22 0.76
C ASP A 65 -0.82 -14.74 -0.53
N SER A 66 -0.93 -14.01 -1.64
CA SER A 66 -0.48 -14.48 -2.97
C SER A 66 1.05 -14.63 -3.10
N LEU A 67 1.81 -14.11 -2.13
CA LEU A 67 3.27 -14.19 -2.05
C LEU A 67 3.76 -15.18 -0.99
N ASP A 68 2.90 -15.77 -0.17
CA ASP A 68 3.29 -16.63 0.96
C ASP A 68 4.24 -17.77 0.53
N GLU A 69 3.82 -18.58 -0.44
CA GLU A 69 4.63 -19.71 -0.92
C GLU A 69 5.97 -19.26 -1.51
N LYS A 70 6.00 -18.10 -2.18
CA LYS A 70 7.21 -17.56 -2.80
C LYS A 70 8.18 -17.04 -1.74
N LEU A 71 7.68 -16.41 -0.68
CA LEU A 71 8.49 -15.94 0.45
C LEU A 71 9.02 -17.10 1.29
N VAL A 72 8.24 -18.17 1.46
CA VAL A 72 8.72 -19.42 2.07
C VAL A 72 9.88 -20.01 1.26
N ALA A 73 9.71 -20.15 -0.06
CA ALA A 73 10.75 -20.68 -0.94
C ALA A 73 12.04 -19.82 -0.93
N LEU A 74 11.92 -18.49 -0.85
CA LEU A 74 13.08 -17.61 -0.69
C LEU A 74 13.75 -17.76 0.70
N GLY A 75 12.97 -17.96 1.76
CA GLY A 75 13.50 -18.24 3.10
C GLY A 75 14.27 -19.56 3.17
N GLU A 76 13.82 -20.58 2.43
CA GLU A 76 14.55 -21.85 2.29
C GLU A 76 15.91 -21.66 1.59
N LYS A 77 15.97 -20.80 0.55
CA LYS A 77 17.24 -20.44 -0.10
C LYS A 77 18.21 -19.74 0.84
N ILE A 78 17.74 -18.84 1.73
CA ILE A 78 18.59 -18.24 2.77
C ILE A 78 19.13 -19.33 3.72
N THR A 79 18.28 -20.29 4.09
CA THR A 79 18.70 -21.42 4.94
C THR A 79 19.79 -22.25 4.26
N GLN A 80 19.70 -22.44 2.95
CA GLN A 80 20.75 -23.09 2.15
C GLN A 80 22.04 -22.27 2.13
N VAL A 81 21.97 -20.95 1.91
CA VAL A 81 23.13 -20.04 1.96
C VAL A 81 23.87 -20.16 3.30
N ASN A 82 23.13 -20.30 4.40
CA ASN A 82 23.69 -20.47 5.75
C ASN A 82 24.46 -21.78 5.99
N THR A 83 24.38 -22.74 5.07
CA THR A 83 25.11 -24.00 5.20
C THR A 83 26.53 -23.94 4.64
N TYR A 84 26.85 -22.93 3.84
CA TYR A 84 28.19 -22.79 3.26
C TYR A 84 29.19 -22.29 4.32
N ASN A 85 30.33 -22.97 4.44
CA ASN A 85 31.46 -22.52 5.23
C ASN A 85 32.46 -21.82 4.32
N LEU A 86 32.55 -20.49 4.43
CA LEU A 86 33.44 -19.69 3.58
C LEU A 86 34.90 -20.16 3.64
N ASN A 87 35.37 -20.68 4.79
CA ASN A 87 36.75 -21.15 4.94
C ASN A 87 37.08 -22.40 4.11
N ASP A 88 36.06 -23.15 3.67
CA ASP A 88 36.21 -24.36 2.88
C ASP A 88 36.11 -24.08 1.37
N MET A 89 35.92 -22.82 0.98
CA MET A 89 35.66 -22.38 -0.40
C MET A 89 36.86 -21.61 -0.96
N ASN A 90 37.08 -21.69 -2.27
CA ASN A 90 38.00 -20.77 -2.97
C ASN A 90 37.30 -19.44 -3.34
N ASP A 91 38.07 -18.47 -3.82
CA ASP A 91 37.55 -17.14 -4.17
C ASP A 91 36.47 -17.20 -5.26
N GLU A 92 36.63 -18.05 -6.27
CA GLU A 92 35.62 -18.22 -7.34
C GLU A 92 34.31 -18.84 -6.81
N GLU A 93 34.39 -19.78 -5.87
CA GLU A 93 33.23 -20.34 -5.19
C GLU A 93 32.51 -19.31 -4.32
N ILE A 94 33.26 -18.44 -3.64
CA ILE A 94 32.71 -17.33 -2.87
C ILE A 94 32.01 -16.32 -3.80
N ASP A 95 32.59 -16.02 -4.96
CA ASP A 95 31.95 -15.14 -5.96
C ASP A 95 30.61 -15.69 -6.44
N MET A 96 30.54 -16.99 -6.74
CA MET A 96 29.26 -17.63 -7.10
C MET A 96 28.22 -17.59 -5.97
N LEU A 97 28.66 -17.67 -4.71
CA LEU A 97 27.78 -17.55 -3.55
C LEU A 97 27.26 -16.11 -3.40
N ILE A 98 28.12 -15.11 -3.61
CA ILE A 98 27.75 -13.69 -3.63
C ILE A 98 26.70 -13.44 -4.72
N ASP A 99 26.95 -13.90 -5.95
CA ASP A 99 25.99 -13.78 -7.06
C ASP A 99 24.63 -14.41 -6.73
N THR A 100 24.65 -15.56 -6.03
CA THR A 100 23.43 -16.22 -5.57
C THR A 100 22.69 -15.38 -4.54
N MET A 101 23.40 -14.82 -3.55
CA MET A 101 22.79 -13.94 -2.54
C MET A 101 22.22 -12.67 -3.18
N ASP A 102 22.94 -12.04 -4.11
CA ASP A 102 22.48 -10.85 -4.83
C ASP A 102 21.22 -11.14 -5.65
N SER A 103 21.14 -12.29 -6.33
CA SER A 103 19.92 -12.72 -7.04
C SER A 103 18.72 -12.91 -6.09
N ILE A 104 18.95 -13.39 -4.87
CA ILE A 104 17.92 -13.51 -3.84
C ILE A 104 17.49 -12.12 -3.36
N ILE A 105 18.44 -11.20 -3.12
CA ILE A 105 18.18 -9.80 -2.76
C ILE A 105 17.29 -9.12 -3.81
N ASP A 106 17.66 -9.19 -5.08
CA ASP A 106 16.88 -8.64 -6.20
C ASP A 106 15.43 -9.15 -6.22
N THR A 107 15.25 -10.43 -5.88
CA THR A 107 13.91 -11.04 -5.84
C THR A 107 13.12 -10.50 -4.65
N TYR A 108 13.74 -10.37 -3.48
CA TYR A 108 13.10 -9.74 -2.32
C TYR A 108 12.71 -8.28 -2.59
N GLU A 109 13.54 -7.50 -3.28
CA GLU A 109 13.23 -6.11 -3.63
C GLU A 109 12.01 -6.03 -4.55
N LYS A 110 11.91 -6.92 -5.55
CA LYS A 110 10.71 -7.02 -6.41
C LYS A 110 9.46 -7.35 -5.60
N TYR A 111 9.56 -8.27 -4.65
CA TYR A 111 8.43 -8.62 -3.78
C TYR A 111 8.08 -7.50 -2.81
N LEU A 112 9.06 -6.73 -2.32
CA LEU A 112 8.79 -5.56 -1.50
C LEU A 112 7.97 -4.52 -2.26
N THR A 113 8.29 -4.27 -3.53
CA THR A 113 7.50 -3.37 -4.40
C THR A 113 6.08 -3.91 -4.55
N ALA A 114 5.92 -5.19 -4.91
CA ALA A 114 4.58 -5.79 -5.05
C ALA A 114 3.76 -5.73 -3.76
N ILE A 115 4.37 -5.99 -2.59
CA ILE A 115 3.71 -5.87 -1.28
C ILE A 115 3.26 -4.44 -1.02
N ASN A 116 4.06 -3.44 -1.37
CA ASN A 116 3.65 -2.04 -1.21
C ASN A 116 2.48 -1.70 -2.12
N ASP A 117 2.49 -2.15 -3.39
CA ASP A 117 1.39 -1.92 -4.33
C ASP A 117 0.08 -2.59 -3.87
N ILE A 118 0.18 -3.82 -3.35
CA ILE A 118 -0.95 -4.54 -2.75
C ILE A 118 -1.47 -3.78 -1.55
N ARG A 119 -0.59 -3.40 -0.61
CA ARG A 119 -0.98 -2.64 0.58
C ARG A 119 -1.72 -1.38 0.19
N ASP A 120 -1.21 -0.64 -0.78
CA ASP A 120 -1.80 0.63 -1.23
C ASP A 120 -3.18 0.38 -1.88
N THR A 121 -3.36 -0.75 -2.56
CA THR A 121 -4.65 -1.20 -3.11
C THR A 121 -5.65 -1.60 -2.02
N GLU A 122 -5.25 -2.43 -1.06
CA GLU A 122 -6.09 -2.84 0.07
C GLU A 122 -6.54 -1.63 0.89
N ASN A 123 -5.60 -0.74 1.17
CA ASN A 123 -5.83 0.52 1.85
C ASN A 123 -6.83 1.42 1.11
N ALA A 124 -6.73 1.51 -0.22
CA ALA A 124 -7.69 2.25 -1.02
C ALA A 124 -9.10 1.64 -0.98
N ALA A 125 -9.22 0.32 -0.77
CA ALA A 125 -10.50 -0.37 -0.65
C ALA A 125 -11.16 -0.17 0.73
N ILE A 126 -10.41 0.24 1.76
CA ILE A 126 -10.96 0.55 3.08
C ILE A 126 -11.58 1.94 3.06
N LEU A 127 -12.91 1.97 2.99
CA LEU A 127 -13.71 3.19 2.99
C LEU A 127 -14.45 3.36 4.32
N THR A 128 -14.15 4.45 5.03
CA THR A 128 -14.90 4.85 6.23
C THR A 128 -16.04 5.78 5.82
N PRO A 129 -17.32 5.40 6.00
CA PRO A 129 -18.44 6.29 5.70
C PRO A 129 -18.49 7.44 6.71
N ILE A 130 -18.71 8.65 6.21
CA ILE A 130 -18.89 9.85 7.01
C ILE A 130 -20.21 10.48 6.59
N ASN A 131 -21.14 10.57 7.54
CA ASN A 131 -22.40 11.27 7.32
C ASN A 131 -22.14 12.77 7.25
N ILE A 132 -22.66 13.45 6.24
CA ILE A 132 -22.60 14.90 6.15
C ILE A 132 -24.00 15.50 6.05
N SER A 133 -24.12 16.73 6.53
CA SER A 133 -25.29 17.57 6.30
C SER A 133 -24.82 18.92 5.78
N LEU A 134 -25.56 19.49 4.84
CA LEU A 134 -25.33 20.82 4.32
C LEU A 134 -26.48 21.73 4.77
N ILE A 135 -26.16 22.94 5.19
CA ILE A 135 -27.10 24.02 5.44
C ILE A 135 -26.79 25.13 4.46
N ASN A 136 -27.76 25.50 3.63
CA ASN A 136 -27.64 26.66 2.76
C ASN A 136 -27.96 27.92 3.57
N ASP A 137 -26.95 28.54 4.18
CA ASP A 137 -27.08 29.84 4.87
C ASP A 137 -26.65 31.00 3.95
N THR A 138 -26.82 30.80 2.64
CA THR A 138 -26.62 31.83 1.63
C THR A 138 -27.95 32.45 1.23
N ASN A 139 -27.90 33.52 0.46
CA ASN A 139 -29.06 34.09 -0.22
C ASN A 139 -29.29 33.49 -1.63
N LEU A 140 -28.54 32.46 -2.03
CA LEU A 140 -28.58 31.85 -3.34
C LEU A 140 -29.39 30.55 -3.33
N THR A 141 -30.05 30.26 -4.45
CA THR A 141 -30.61 28.94 -4.75
C THR A 141 -29.63 28.18 -5.63
N PHE A 142 -29.30 26.95 -5.24
CA PHE A 142 -28.50 26.05 -6.07
C PHE A 142 -29.39 25.07 -6.81
N VAL A 143 -29.18 24.93 -8.12
CA VAL A 143 -29.90 24.02 -9.00
C VAL A 143 -29.11 22.76 -9.33
N GLY A 144 -27.78 22.78 -9.10
CA GLY A 144 -26.93 21.60 -9.18
C GLY A 144 -26.08 21.46 -7.92
N LEU A 145 -25.91 20.23 -7.45
CA LEU A 145 -25.04 19.91 -6.32
C LEU A 145 -24.39 18.56 -6.54
N SER A 146 -23.06 18.52 -6.50
CA SER A 146 -22.32 17.25 -6.59
C SER A 146 -21.33 17.09 -5.45
N LEU A 147 -21.10 15.84 -5.09
CA LEU A 147 -20.07 15.44 -4.14
C LEU A 147 -19.27 14.30 -4.75
N HIS A 148 -17.99 14.53 -4.96
CA HIS A 148 -17.12 13.52 -5.52
C HIS A 148 -15.72 13.61 -4.91
N GLN A 149 -15.00 12.49 -4.91
CA GLN A 149 -13.62 12.47 -4.45
C GLN A 149 -12.71 13.21 -5.45
N LYS A 150 -11.75 13.98 -4.96
CA LYS A 150 -10.85 14.77 -5.80
C LYS A 150 -10.08 13.87 -6.78
N GLY A 151 -10.14 14.21 -8.07
CA GLY A 151 -9.54 13.42 -9.16
C GLY A 151 -10.46 12.34 -9.73
N SER A 152 -11.67 12.17 -9.19
CA SER A 152 -12.71 11.33 -9.78
C SER A 152 -13.33 11.99 -11.02
N ILE A 153 -13.70 11.16 -12.00
CA ILE A 153 -14.53 11.56 -13.14
C ILE A 153 -16.03 11.27 -12.91
N GLN A 154 -16.36 10.59 -11.82
CA GLN A 154 -17.75 10.32 -11.43
C GLN A 154 -18.29 11.53 -10.68
N ASN A 155 -19.25 12.19 -11.30
CA ASN A 155 -19.92 13.37 -10.79
C ASN A 155 -21.41 13.21 -11.10
N ALA A 156 -22.22 12.99 -10.06
CA ALA A 156 -23.66 12.85 -10.18
C ALA A 156 -24.33 14.05 -9.50
N ASP A 157 -25.30 14.66 -10.17
CA ASP A 157 -26.06 15.75 -9.59
C ASP A 157 -27.09 15.20 -8.60
N LEU A 158 -26.89 15.54 -7.33
CA LEU A 158 -27.75 15.13 -6.22
C LEU A 158 -29.08 15.89 -6.20
N LEU A 159 -29.22 16.93 -7.03
CA LEU A 159 -30.44 17.73 -7.17
C LEU A 159 -31.26 17.40 -8.42
N GLU A 160 -30.83 16.45 -9.27
CA GLU A 160 -31.45 16.18 -10.58
C GLU A 160 -32.98 15.98 -10.51
N THR A 161 -33.48 15.40 -9.42
CA THR A 161 -34.91 15.12 -9.20
C THR A 161 -35.58 16.07 -8.19
N LEU A 162 -34.85 17.07 -7.71
CA LEU A 162 -35.29 18.01 -6.69
C LEU A 162 -35.49 19.41 -7.30
N SER A 163 -36.30 20.24 -6.64
CA SER A 163 -36.55 21.62 -7.06
C SER A 163 -35.41 22.59 -6.74
N GLY A 164 -34.19 22.08 -6.51
CA GLY A 164 -33.04 22.86 -6.03
C GLY A 164 -32.85 22.86 -4.51
N PHE A 165 -31.72 23.44 -4.08
CA PHE A 165 -31.32 23.63 -2.70
C PHE A 165 -31.43 25.11 -2.31
N MET A 166 -32.54 25.47 -1.67
CA MET A 166 -32.98 26.83 -1.40
C MET A 166 -32.30 27.45 -0.18
N PRO A 167 -32.30 28.79 -0.04
CA PRO A 167 -31.86 29.48 1.18
C PRO A 167 -32.54 28.93 2.45
N ALA A 168 -31.78 28.85 3.54
CA ALA A 168 -32.13 28.26 4.84
C ALA A 168 -32.50 26.76 4.82
N GLN A 169 -32.40 26.08 3.67
CA GLN A 169 -32.68 24.65 3.58
C GLN A 169 -31.53 23.84 4.18
N ARG A 170 -31.89 22.71 4.80
CA ARG A 170 -30.94 21.69 5.23
C ARG A 170 -31.08 20.45 4.36
N MET A 171 -29.95 19.94 3.89
CA MET A 171 -29.83 18.62 3.28
C MET A 171 -29.08 17.70 4.25
N ALA A 172 -29.66 16.55 4.57
CA ALA A 172 -29.10 15.58 5.49
C ALA A 172 -29.14 14.18 4.88
N GLY A 173 -28.42 13.23 5.49
CA GLY A 173 -28.33 11.85 5.01
C GLY A 173 -27.38 11.68 3.83
N LEU A 174 -26.57 12.69 3.53
CA LEU A 174 -25.47 12.57 2.58
C LEU A 174 -24.36 11.75 3.21
N VAL A 175 -23.71 10.90 2.42
CA VAL A 175 -22.60 10.06 2.88
C VAL A 175 -21.44 10.25 1.92
N ILE A 176 -20.28 10.57 2.48
CA ILE A 176 -18.99 10.52 1.77
C ILE A 176 -18.14 9.40 2.34
N TYR A 177 -17.12 8.99 1.61
CA TYR A 177 -16.25 7.90 2.02
C TYR A 177 -14.81 8.39 2.15
N ARG A 178 -14.25 8.27 3.34
CA ARG A 178 -12.84 8.56 3.60
C ARG A 178 -12.03 7.29 3.40
N ASP A 179 -11.14 7.34 2.41
CA ASP A 179 -10.07 6.35 2.26
C ASP A 179 -8.96 6.59 3.29
N VAL A 180 -8.05 5.63 3.43
CA VAL A 180 -6.96 5.76 4.41
C VAL A 180 -5.94 6.85 4.05
N GLN A 181 -5.89 7.27 2.78
CA GLN A 181 -5.06 8.40 2.33
C GLN A 181 -5.67 9.75 2.69
N ASN A 182 -6.92 9.75 3.18
CA ASN A 182 -7.73 10.92 3.47
C ASN A 182 -7.87 11.84 2.25
N THR A 183 -8.08 11.25 1.07
CA THR A 183 -8.26 12.01 -0.17
C THR A 183 -9.40 13.02 0.00
N PRO A 184 -9.18 14.32 -0.31
CA PRO A 184 -10.22 15.32 -0.19
C PRO A 184 -11.43 15.02 -1.06
N TRP A 185 -12.61 15.41 -0.58
CA TRP A 185 -13.81 15.46 -1.39
C TRP A 185 -13.99 16.87 -1.95
N VAL A 186 -14.70 16.98 -3.07
CA VAL A 186 -15.07 18.25 -3.69
C VAL A 186 -16.59 18.34 -3.64
N LEU A 187 -17.08 19.44 -3.06
CA LEU A 187 -18.47 19.88 -3.17
C LEU A 187 -18.55 20.90 -4.30
N GLU A 188 -19.33 20.60 -5.32
CA GLU A 188 -19.65 21.55 -6.38
C GLU A 188 -21.08 22.01 -6.24
N LEU A 189 -21.31 23.30 -6.45
CA LEU A 189 -22.60 23.94 -6.38
C LEU A 189 -22.80 24.78 -7.63
N VAL A 190 -23.94 24.62 -8.29
CA VAL A 190 -24.33 25.44 -9.45
C VAL A 190 -25.54 26.27 -9.04
N SER A 191 -25.41 27.60 -9.07
CA SER A 191 -26.51 28.53 -8.80
C SER A 191 -27.46 28.64 -9.98
N GLU A 192 -28.65 29.20 -9.74
CA GLU A 192 -29.68 29.42 -10.78
C GLU A 192 -29.19 30.26 -11.97
N ASP A 193 -28.22 31.14 -11.78
CA ASP A 193 -27.62 31.95 -12.84
C ASP A 193 -26.50 31.22 -13.62
N GLY A 194 -26.17 29.99 -13.23
CA GLY A 194 -25.15 29.14 -13.86
C GLY A 194 -23.74 29.31 -13.28
N SER A 195 -23.55 30.10 -12.21
CA SER A 195 -22.25 30.22 -11.55
C SER A 195 -21.88 28.91 -10.84
N LEU A 196 -20.61 28.52 -10.98
CA LEU A 196 -20.05 27.30 -10.37
C LEU A 196 -19.18 27.66 -9.17
N TYR A 197 -19.45 27.01 -8.04
CA TYR A 197 -18.66 27.15 -6.83
C TYR A 197 -18.11 25.78 -6.41
N GLU A 198 -16.80 25.69 -6.19
CA GLU A 198 -16.12 24.45 -5.78
C GLU A 198 -15.47 24.61 -4.41
N LEU A 199 -15.75 23.67 -3.51
CA LEU A 199 -15.16 23.62 -2.17
C LEU A 199 -14.44 22.30 -1.93
N ASN A 200 -13.18 22.37 -1.51
CA ASN A 200 -12.42 21.19 -1.09
C ASN A 200 -12.73 20.87 0.38
N LEU A 201 -13.18 19.65 0.64
CA LEU A 201 -13.49 19.10 1.95
C LEU A 201 -12.34 18.19 2.42
N SER A 202 -11.52 18.70 3.33
CA SER A 202 -10.44 17.91 3.95
C SER A 202 -11.00 16.92 4.98
N VAL A 203 -11.32 15.70 4.54
CA VAL A 203 -11.99 14.67 5.34
C VAL A 203 -11.16 14.08 6.49
N LYS A 204 -9.86 14.38 6.56
CA LYS A 204 -8.91 13.82 7.53
C LYS A 204 -9.40 13.94 8.98
N ASP A 205 -9.89 15.10 9.37
CA ASP A 205 -10.23 15.40 10.76
C ASP A 205 -11.72 15.17 11.08
N TYR A 206 -12.49 14.56 10.17
CA TYR A 206 -13.91 14.35 10.38
C TYR A 206 -14.13 13.11 11.25
N SER A 207 -14.97 13.23 12.27
CA SER A 207 -15.38 12.10 13.09
C SER A 207 -16.38 11.20 12.38
N GLU A 208 -16.48 9.94 12.80
CA GLU A 208 -17.50 8.99 12.33
C GLU A 208 -18.93 9.42 12.70
N ASP A 209 -19.09 10.25 13.74
CA ASP A 209 -20.36 10.87 14.12
C ASP A 209 -20.92 11.83 13.04
N GLY A 210 -20.13 12.11 12.01
CA GLY A 210 -20.50 12.95 10.88
C GLY A 210 -20.18 14.42 11.09
N ARG A 211 -20.48 15.23 10.06
CA ARG A 211 -20.22 16.67 10.05
C ARG A 211 -21.37 17.46 9.46
N VAL A 212 -21.69 18.58 10.08
CA VAL A 212 -22.62 19.57 9.53
C VAL A 212 -21.79 20.71 8.97
N PHE A 213 -22.07 21.10 7.73
CA PHE A 213 -21.45 22.23 7.07
C PHE A 213 -22.48 23.34 6.86
N THR A 214 -22.08 24.55 7.21
CA THR A 214 -22.89 25.74 6.93
C THR A 214 -22.25 26.49 5.77
N LEU A 215 -22.97 26.61 4.66
CA LEU A 215 -22.53 27.31 3.47
C LEU A 215 -22.90 28.79 3.60
N THR A 216 -21.93 29.67 3.45
CA THR A 216 -22.14 31.13 3.45
C THR A 216 -21.59 31.74 2.16
N TYR A 217 -22.12 32.87 1.73
CA TYR A 217 -21.70 33.55 0.51
C TYR A 217 -20.92 34.83 0.84
N ASP A 218 -19.69 34.91 0.35
CA ASP A 218 -18.84 36.10 0.38
C ASP A 218 -19.03 36.86 -0.94
N SER A 219 -19.89 37.89 -0.91
CA SER A 219 -20.20 38.70 -2.09
C SER A 219 -19.03 39.56 -2.57
N GLU A 220 -18.04 39.86 -1.72
CA GLU A 220 -16.87 40.64 -2.15
C GLU A 220 -15.93 39.80 -3.01
N LYS A 221 -15.86 38.50 -2.73
CA LYS A 221 -15.01 37.53 -3.44
C LYS A 221 -15.74 36.70 -4.47
N ASP A 222 -17.07 36.82 -4.51
CA ASP A 222 -17.97 35.93 -5.27
C ASP A 222 -17.63 34.46 -5.00
N ALA A 223 -17.66 34.07 -3.72
CA ALA A 223 -17.22 32.74 -3.28
C ALA A 223 -18.13 32.17 -2.20
N ILE A 224 -18.30 30.85 -2.22
CA ILE A 224 -18.94 30.10 -1.12
C ILE A 224 -17.87 29.71 -0.11
N LEU A 225 -18.19 29.91 1.17
CA LEU A 225 -17.36 29.52 2.31
C LEU A 225 -18.06 28.43 3.11
N ILE A 226 -17.28 27.64 3.84
CA ILE A 226 -17.77 26.54 4.65
C ILE A 226 -17.38 26.73 6.12
N GLY A 227 -18.38 26.72 7.00
CA GLY A 227 -18.26 26.70 8.46
C GLY A 227 -18.45 25.31 9.03
#